data_AF-J0U5M6-F1
#
_entry.id   AF-J0U5M6-F1
#
_cell.length_a   1.000
_cell.length_b   1.000
_cell.length_c   1.000
_cell.angle_alpha   90.00
_cell.angle_beta   90.00
_cell.angle_gamma   90.00
#
_symmetry.space_group_name_H-M   'P 1'
#
loop_
_entity.id
_entity.type
_entity.pdbx_description
1 polymer ?
#
loop_
_entity_poly.entity_id
_entity_poly.type
_entity_poly.pdbx_seq_one_letter_code
_entity_poly.pdbx_strand_id
1 'polypeptide(L)'
;MALRLSLLGLAAGLLAACAPMKTPPAAGVGTAVPASKEAAPVATACPKDIEAIARCLSGQDSAGAYYLIAMPNAWNQVLVMHSHGGPTLGAPKAERAVEDLERWSIMVRAGYAWAGSTFRQGGVAVRAAAEDTERLRRIFVAQVAQPRRTILHGQSWGAGVAAMGADMFGHGAVSPRPYDAVLL
;
A
#
# COMPACT_ATOMS: atom_id res chain seq x y z
N MET A 1 -14.29 -74.32 -34.58
CA MET A 1 -14.58 -75.50 -33.74
C MET A 1 -14.25 -75.09 -32.31
N ALA A 2 -15.25 -74.59 -31.56
CA ALA A 2 -15.80 -75.19 -30.33
C ALA A 2 -14.73 -75.34 -29.21
N LEU A 3 -14.90 -74.89 -27.97
CA LEU A 3 -16.11 -74.94 -27.14
C LEU A 3 -15.97 -73.98 -25.93
N ARG A 4 -17.11 -73.46 -25.47
CA ARG A 4 -17.30 -72.67 -24.23
C ARG A 4 -17.20 -73.57 -22.99
N LEU A 5 -16.79 -73.03 -21.84
CA LEU A 5 -17.40 -73.38 -20.56
C LEU A 5 -17.41 -72.16 -19.62
N SER A 6 -18.61 -71.84 -19.16
CA SER A 6 -18.96 -70.72 -18.30
C SER A 6 -18.75 -71.07 -16.82
N LEU A 7 -18.35 -70.09 -16.00
CA LEU A 7 -18.62 -70.11 -14.56
C LEU A 7 -19.20 -68.76 -14.14
N LEU A 8 -20.47 -68.81 -13.74
CA LEU A 8 -21.17 -67.75 -13.01
C LEU A 8 -20.56 -67.61 -11.60
N GLY A 9 -20.31 -66.37 -11.18
CA GLY A 9 -19.91 -66.03 -9.81
C GLY A 9 -20.48 -64.67 -9.41
N LEU A 10 -21.59 -64.74 -8.68
CA LEU A 10 -22.28 -63.78 -7.81
C LEU A 10 -21.95 -62.27 -7.85
N ALA A 11 -23.04 -61.52 -7.98
CA ALA A 11 -23.17 -60.08 -7.75
C ALA A 11 -22.91 -59.65 -6.29
N ALA A 12 -22.30 -58.48 -6.12
CA ALA A 12 -22.52 -57.61 -4.98
C ALA A 12 -22.39 -56.15 -5.46
N GLY A 13 -23.51 -55.44 -5.43
CA GLY A 13 -23.63 -54.08 -5.95
C GLY A 13 -23.02 -53.03 -5.04
N LEU A 14 -22.53 -51.96 -5.66
CA LEU A 14 -22.33 -50.66 -5.05
C LEU A 14 -22.86 -49.61 -6.05
N LEU A 15 -24.17 -49.39 -6.00
CA LEU A 15 -24.80 -48.18 -6.54
C LEU A 15 -24.28 -47.01 -5.69
N ALA A 16 -23.28 -46.30 -6.20
CA ALA A 16 -22.86 -45.01 -5.64
C ALA A 16 -24.00 -44.01 -5.87
N ALA A 17 -24.83 -43.81 -4.83
CA ALA A 17 -25.88 -42.82 -4.81
C ALA A 17 -25.27 -41.41 -4.94
N CYS A 18 -25.59 -40.70 -6.03
CA CYS A 18 -25.40 -39.27 -6.11
C CYS A 18 -26.42 -38.59 -5.19
N ALA A 19 -26.02 -38.29 -3.95
CA ALA A 19 -26.78 -37.38 -3.11
C ALA A 19 -26.53 -35.93 -3.61
N PRO A 20 -27.57 -35.09 -3.79
CA PRO A 20 -27.34 -33.67 -4.02
C PRO A 20 -26.76 -33.07 -2.73
N MET A 21 -25.48 -32.71 -2.77
CA MET A 21 -24.88 -31.86 -1.75
C MET A 21 -25.66 -30.54 -1.73
N LYS A 22 -26.43 -30.31 -0.67
CA LYS A 22 -26.99 -28.99 -0.37
C LYS A 22 -25.80 -28.07 -0.08
N THR A 23 -25.44 -27.23 -1.05
CA THR A 23 -24.49 -26.15 -0.87
C THR A 23 -25.05 -25.24 0.23
N PRO A 24 -24.38 -25.11 1.39
CA PRO A 24 -24.75 -24.06 2.32
C PRO A 24 -24.52 -22.71 1.63
N PRO A 25 -25.40 -21.71 1.83
CA PRO A 25 -25.13 -20.37 1.32
C PRO A 25 -23.79 -19.93 1.92
N ALA A 26 -22.87 -19.50 1.05
CA ALA A 26 -21.67 -18.81 1.47
C ALA A 26 -22.12 -17.57 2.25
N ALA A 27 -22.16 -17.70 3.58
CA ALA A 27 -22.35 -16.58 4.48
C ALA A 27 -21.17 -15.65 4.24
N GLY A 28 -21.43 -14.57 3.51
CA GLY A 28 -20.54 -13.44 3.41
C GLY A 28 -20.23 -12.95 4.81
N VAL A 29 -19.00 -13.16 5.24
CA VAL A 29 -18.42 -12.47 6.36
C VAL A 29 -17.06 -11.95 5.89
N GLY A 30 -17.13 -10.95 5.01
CA GLY A 30 -16.10 -9.92 5.02
C GLY A 30 -16.32 -9.13 6.31
N THR A 31 -15.73 -9.58 7.42
CA THR A 31 -15.55 -8.71 8.57
C THR A 31 -14.64 -7.59 8.09
N ALA A 32 -15.22 -6.45 7.73
CA ALA A 32 -14.45 -5.23 7.60
C ALA A 32 -13.79 -5.00 8.96
N VAL A 33 -12.48 -5.26 9.04
CA VAL A 33 -11.67 -4.83 10.19
C VAL A 33 -11.91 -3.33 10.31
N PRO A 34 -12.42 -2.82 11.44
CA PRO A 34 -12.60 -1.39 11.61
C PRO A 34 -11.23 -0.75 11.39
N ALA A 35 -11.14 0.14 10.41
CA ALA A 35 -9.91 0.88 10.17
C ALA A 35 -9.58 1.64 11.45
N SER A 36 -8.52 1.23 12.15
CA SER A 36 -8.03 1.97 13.31
C SER A 36 -7.79 3.41 12.88
N LYS A 37 -8.38 4.36 13.61
CA LYS A 37 -8.21 5.79 13.35
C LYS A 37 -6.72 6.10 13.48
N GLU A 38 -6.10 6.50 12.38
CA GLU A 38 -4.68 6.86 12.37
C GLU A 38 -4.44 8.05 13.30
N ALA A 39 -3.31 8.01 14.03
CA ALA A 39 -2.89 9.13 14.87
C ALA A 39 -2.55 10.35 14.00
N ALA A 40 -2.78 11.55 14.54
CA ALA A 40 -2.34 12.77 13.88
C ALA A 40 -0.80 12.84 13.87
N PRO A 41 -0.19 13.25 12.75
CA PRO A 41 1.26 13.40 12.68
C PRO A 41 1.72 14.56 13.58
N VAL A 42 2.89 14.42 14.19
CA VAL A 42 3.46 15.41 15.10
C VAL A 42 4.54 16.22 14.43
N ALA A 43 4.74 17.47 14.86
CA ALA A 43 5.83 18.30 14.36
C ALA A 43 7.19 17.65 14.66
N THR A 44 8.08 17.72 13.68
CA THR A 44 9.47 17.24 13.79
C THR A 44 10.41 18.18 13.06
N ALA A 45 11.70 18.07 13.32
CA ALA A 45 12.71 18.84 12.61
C ALA A 45 12.75 18.44 11.13
N CYS A 46 12.89 19.43 10.24
CA CYS A 46 13.19 19.18 8.85
C CYS A 46 14.69 18.95 8.63
N PRO A 47 15.08 18.25 7.55
CA PRO A 47 16.46 18.31 7.07
C PRO A 47 16.90 19.75 6.79
N LYS A 48 18.18 20.03 7.05
CA LYS A 48 18.76 21.38 6.97
C LYS A 48 18.50 22.06 5.62
N ASP A 49 18.59 21.29 4.54
CA ASP A 49 18.44 21.77 3.17
C ASP A 49 17.05 22.36 2.85
N ILE A 50 16.03 22.08 3.68
CA ILE A 50 14.66 22.56 3.48
C ILE A 50 14.05 23.21 4.73
N GLU A 51 14.76 23.25 5.87
CA GLU A 51 14.23 23.74 7.14
C GLU A 51 13.73 25.19 7.07
N ALA A 52 14.34 26.02 6.23
CA ALA A 52 13.93 27.42 6.03
C ALA A 52 12.67 27.58 5.17
N ILE A 53 12.29 26.54 4.39
CA ILE A 53 11.21 26.64 3.39
C ILE A 53 10.04 25.70 3.64
N ALA A 54 10.14 24.81 4.64
CA ALA A 54 9.14 23.81 4.93
C ALA A 54 9.00 23.54 6.42
N ARG A 55 7.81 23.09 6.83
CA ARG A 55 7.58 22.44 8.12
C ARG A 55 7.51 20.92 7.92
N CYS A 56 8.05 20.16 8.87
CA CYS A 56 8.04 18.69 8.79
C CYS A 56 7.18 18.09 9.88
N LEU A 57 6.50 16.99 9.53
CA LEU A 57 5.69 16.20 10.43
C LEU A 57 6.09 14.73 10.32
N SER A 58 6.10 14.00 11.43
CA SER A 58 6.37 12.57 11.43
C SER A 58 5.36 11.81 12.27
N GLY A 59 5.38 10.49 12.14
CA GLY A 59 4.62 9.59 12.98
C GLY A 59 4.92 8.14 12.66
N GLN A 60 4.16 7.26 13.29
CA GLN A 60 4.09 5.85 12.95
C GLN A 60 2.63 5.51 12.68
N ASP A 61 2.37 4.87 11.56
CA ASP A 61 1.01 4.49 11.19
C ASP A 61 0.52 3.28 12.00
N SER A 62 -0.77 2.98 11.90
CA SER A 62 -1.40 1.86 12.62
C SER A 62 -0.87 0.48 12.24
N ALA A 63 -0.13 0.36 11.13
CA ALA A 63 0.52 -0.88 10.71
C ALA A 63 1.98 -0.98 11.19
N GLY A 64 2.53 0.07 11.77
CA GLY A 64 3.89 0.12 12.32
C GLY A 64 4.92 0.75 11.38
N ALA A 65 4.54 1.29 10.23
CA ALA A 65 5.49 1.99 9.36
C ALA A 65 5.75 3.40 9.91
N TYR A 66 7.02 3.80 9.98
CA TYR A 66 7.36 5.20 10.23
C TYR A 66 7.12 6.01 8.97
N TYR A 67 6.82 7.29 9.14
CA TYR A 67 6.70 8.19 7.99
C TYR A 67 7.17 9.60 8.32
N LEU A 68 7.49 10.33 7.26
CA LEU A 68 7.83 11.75 7.29
C LEU A 68 7.04 12.49 6.20
N ILE A 69 6.61 13.69 6.52
CA ILE A 69 5.88 14.61 5.65
C ILE A 69 6.63 15.94 5.68
N ALA A 70 6.96 16.49 4.53
CA ALA A 70 7.49 17.84 4.38
C ALA A 70 6.47 18.73 3.65
N MET A 71 6.12 19.84 4.29
CA MET A 71 5.13 20.78 3.78
C MET A 71 5.80 22.12 3.48
N PRO A 72 6.05 22.47 2.20
CA PRO A 72 6.60 23.78 1.86
C PRO A 72 5.66 24.91 2.28
N ASN A 73 6.24 26.04 2.70
CA ASN A 73 5.51 27.24 3.09
C ASN A 73 4.68 27.81 1.91
N ALA A 74 5.26 27.75 0.69
CA ALA A 74 4.61 28.15 -0.56
C ALA A 74 4.12 26.91 -1.34
N TRP A 75 3.19 26.16 -0.76
CA TRP A 75 2.68 24.93 -1.36
C TRP A 75 1.79 25.18 -2.58
N ASN A 76 2.09 24.53 -3.70
CA ASN A 76 1.32 24.63 -4.95
C ASN A 76 0.17 23.59 -5.06
N GLN A 77 -0.21 23.01 -3.92
CA GLN A 77 -1.28 22.01 -3.78
C GLN A 77 -1.03 20.67 -4.47
N VAL A 78 0.23 20.33 -4.80
CA VAL A 78 0.59 18.99 -5.27
C VAL A 78 1.25 18.21 -4.14
N LEU A 79 0.82 16.96 -3.96
CA LEU A 79 1.41 15.99 -3.04
C LEU A 79 2.18 14.92 -3.82
N VAL A 80 3.45 14.73 -3.49
CA VAL A 80 4.29 13.63 -3.97
C VAL A 80 4.37 12.58 -2.87
N MET A 81 3.82 11.39 -3.15
CA MET A 81 3.91 10.21 -2.32
C MET A 81 5.13 9.39 -2.74
N HIS A 82 6.20 9.45 -1.96
CA HIS A 82 7.45 8.77 -2.27
C HIS A 82 7.50 7.35 -1.69
N SER A 83 7.79 6.38 -2.57
CA SER A 83 8.09 4.99 -2.24
C SER A 83 9.59 4.76 -2.40
N HIS A 84 10.25 4.40 -1.30
CA HIS A 84 11.70 4.32 -1.26
C HIS A 84 12.26 3.12 -2.05
N GLY A 85 13.45 3.29 -2.63
CA GLY A 85 14.16 2.22 -3.36
C GLY A 85 14.90 1.24 -2.44
N GLY A 86 15.34 0.11 -3.00
CA GLY A 86 16.13 -0.93 -2.32
C GLY A 86 15.42 -1.58 -1.13
N PRO A 87 14.94 -2.84 -1.23
CA PRO A 87 14.31 -3.49 -0.09
C PRO A 87 15.36 -3.70 1.00
N THR A 88 15.20 -3.03 2.13
CA THR A 88 15.99 -3.31 3.32
C THR A 88 15.40 -4.53 4.00
N LEU A 89 16.21 -5.50 4.43
CA LEU A 89 15.71 -6.71 5.09
C LEU A 89 15.38 -6.50 6.58
N GLY A 90 15.93 -5.46 7.19
CA GLY A 90 15.76 -5.16 8.62
C GLY A 90 14.40 -4.55 8.97
N ALA A 91 14.20 -4.34 10.28
CA ALA A 91 13.06 -3.60 10.79
C ALA A 91 13.03 -2.16 10.26
N PRO A 92 11.83 -1.56 10.08
CA PRO A 92 11.73 -0.18 9.64
C PRO A 92 12.32 0.77 10.66
N LYS A 93 12.90 1.87 10.17
CA LYS A 93 13.60 2.88 10.94
C LYS A 93 13.16 4.26 10.49
N ALA A 94 12.87 5.16 11.42
CA ALA A 94 12.40 6.51 11.09
C ALA A 94 13.42 7.30 10.26
N GLU A 95 14.72 7.06 10.49
CA GLU A 95 15.85 7.70 9.82
C GLU A 95 15.80 7.49 8.31
N ARG A 96 15.26 6.36 7.85
CA ARG A 96 15.14 6.07 6.42
C ARG A 96 14.32 7.14 5.68
N ALA A 97 13.21 7.60 6.27
CA ALA A 97 12.38 8.64 5.65
C ALA A 97 13.09 10.00 5.61
N VAL A 98 13.98 10.27 6.56
CA VAL A 98 14.83 11.48 6.57
C VAL A 98 15.84 11.42 5.42
N GLU A 99 16.54 10.29 5.27
CA GLU A 99 17.51 10.06 4.18
C GLU A 99 16.86 10.18 2.79
N ASP A 100 15.66 9.61 2.62
CA ASP A 100 14.92 9.72 1.36
C ASP A 100 14.45 11.17 1.11
N LEU A 101 13.99 11.89 2.13
CA LEU A 101 13.59 13.30 1.99
C LEU A 101 14.78 14.20 1.64
N GLU A 102 15.96 13.98 2.24
CA GLU A 102 17.19 14.69 1.89
C GLU A 102 17.52 14.49 0.40
N ARG A 103 17.53 13.24 -0.05
CA ARG A 103 17.80 12.87 -1.45
C ARG A 103 16.79 13.47 -2.43
N TRP A 104 15.52 13.54 -2.05
CA TRP A 104 14.41 13.99 -2.91
C TRP A 104 13.88 15.38 -2.55
N SER A 105 14.67 16.17 -1.82
CA SER A 105 14.32 17.51 -1.34
C SER A 105 13.99 18.50 -2.46
N ILE A 106 14.38 18.20 -3.72
CA ILE A 106 13.97 18.97 -4.90
C ILE A 106 12.45 19.07 -5.05
N MET A 107 11.69 18.05 -4.63
CA MET A 107 10.22 18.09 -4.69
C MET A 107 9.67 19.22 -3.81
N VAL A 108 10.21 19.36 -2.60
CA VAL A 108 9.85 20.42 -1.66
C VAL A 108 10.28 21.79 -2.17
N ARG A 109 11.50 21.89 -2.73
CA ARG A 109 12.00 23.14 -3.36
C ARG A 109 11.17 23.56 -4.58
N ALA A 110 10.56 22.62 -5.29
CA ALA A 110 9.61 22.89 -6.37
C ALA A 110 8.20 23.28 -5.89
N GLY A 111 7.99 23.38 -4.58
CA GLY A 111 6.71 23.76 -3.97
C GLY A 111 5.73 22.60 -3.79
N TYR A 112 6.18 21.34 -3.94
CA TYR A 112 5.36 20.15 -3.71
C TYR A 112 5.43 19.70 -2.25
N ALA A 113 4.31 19.27 -1.69
CA ALA A 113 4.35 18.47 -0.47
C ALA A 113 5.03 17.14 -0.79
N TRP A 114 5.83 16.64 0.14
CA TRP A 114 6.46 15.33 0.02
C TRP A 114 6.04 14.48 1.22
N ALA A 115 5.70 13.22 1.00
CA ALA A 115 5.41 12.27 2.08
C ALA A 115 5.98 10.89 1.73
N GLY A 116 6.73 10.30 2.66
CA GLY A 116 7.36 8.98 2.50
C GLY A 116 7.11 8.08 3.70
N SER A 117 6.74 6.83 3.42
CA SER A 117 6.64 5.75 4.42
C SER A 117 7.90 4.89 4.35
N THR A 118 8.37 4.41 5.51
CA THR A 118 9.50 3.47 5.62
C THR A 118 9.07 2.02 5.47
N PHE A 119 7.77 1.81 5.20
CA PHE A 119 7.06 0.53 5.14
C PHE A 119 7.06 -0.22 6.47
N ARG A 120 6.02 -1.01 6.73
CA ARG A 120 5.86 -1.68 8.04
C ARG A 120 6.86 -2.80 8.27
N GLN A 121 7.45 -3.31 7.19
CA GLN A 121 8.35 -4.46 7.20
C GLN A 121 9.42 -4.35 6.12
N GLY A 122 10.56 -5.00 6.39
CA GLY A 122 11.59 -5.19 5.40
C GLY A 122 11.24 -6.26 4.34
N GLY A 123 12.15 -6.42 3.39
CA GLY A 123 12.04 -7.38 2.28
C GLY A 123 11.30 -6.82 1.07
N VAL A 124 10.93 -7.71 0.15
CA VAL A 124 10.34 -7.38 -1.16
C VAL A 124 8.80 -7.35 -1.13
N ALA A 125 8.20 -6.98 0.00
CA ALA A 125 6.74 -7.02 0.18
C ALA A 125 6.01 -5.88 -0.55
N VAL A 126 6.04 -5.88 -1.88
CA VAL A 126 5.57 -4.77 -2.74
C VAL A 126 4.12 -4.37 -2.45
N ARG A 127 3.20 -5.33 -2.29
CA ARG A 127 1.79 -5.04 -1.97
C ARG A 127 1.63 -4.38 -0.61
N ALA A 128 2.31 -4.89 0.42
CA ALA A 128 2.26 -4.29 1.76
C ALA A 128 2.84 -2.86 1.76
N ALA A 129 3.96 -2.65 1.07
CA ALA A 129 4.57 -1.33 0.90
C ALA A 129 3.63 -0.33 0.16
N ALA A 130 2.86 -0.81 -0.82
CA ALA A 130 1.86 0.00 -1.50
C ALA A 130 0.70 0.38 -0.55
N GLU A 131 0.23 -0.55 0.29
CA GLU A 131 -0.77 -0.26 1.32
C GLU A 131 -0.28 0.77 2.34
N ASP A 132 0.99 0.70 2.75
CA ASP A 132 1.60 1.65 3.69
C ASP A 132 1.70 3.05 3.06
N THR A 133 2.05 3.11 1.77
CA THR A 133 2.05 4.36 1.00
C THR A 133 0.64 4.97 0.94
N GLU A 134 -0.38 4.17 0.66
CA GLU A 134 -1.77 4.63 0.62
C GLU A 134 -2.29 5.04 2.00
N ARG A 135 -1.92 4.31 3.06
CA ARG A 135 -2.25 4.69 4.44
C ARG A 135 -1.69 6.06 4.79
N LEU A 136 -0.43 6.32 4.44
CA LEU A 136 0.17 7.64 4.62
C LEU A 136 -0.55 8.73 3.81
N ARG A 137 -0.95 8.45 2.56
CA ARG A 137 -1.75 9.41 1.77
C ARG A 137 -3.05 9.76 2.48
N ARG A 138 -3.75 8.77 3.04
CA ARG A 138 -4.99 8.99 3.81
C ARG A 138 -4.73 9.79 5.09
N ILE A 139 -3.62 9.56 5.79
CA ILE A 139 -3.20 10.39 6.93
C ILE A 139 -3.01 11.84 6.49
N PHE A 140 -2.28 12.07 5.39
CA PHE A 140 -2.06 13.42 4.87
C PHE A 140 -3.38 14.14 4.58
N VAL A 141 -4.26 13.49 3.83
CA VAL A 141 -5.56 14.05 3.42
C VAL A 141 -6.45 14.32 4.63
N ALA A 142 -6.48 13.42 5.60
CA ALA A 142 -7.35 13.54 6.77
C ALA A 142 -6.83 14.55 7.82
N GLN A 143 -5.51 14.67 7.99
CA GLN A 143 -4.91 15.35 9.14
C GLN A 143 -3.97 16.51 8.80
N VAL A 144 -3.54 16.64 7.54
CA VAL A 144 -2.52 17.64 7.14
C VAL A 144 -3.10 18.67 6.18
N ALA A 145 -3.53 18.24 4.99
CA ALA A 145 -4.06 19.14 3.97
C ALA A 145 -4.75 18.37 2.81
N GLN A 146 -5.59 19.06 2.04
CA GLN A 146 -6.23 18.53 0.83
C GLN A 146 -5.42 18.91 -0.43
N PRO A 147 -4.77 17.97 -1.12
CA PRO A 147 -4.05 18.26 -2.36
C PRO A 147 -5.01 18.44 -3.54
N ARG A 148 -4.64 19.31 -4.48
CA ARG A 148 -5.28 19.42 -5.80
C ARG A 148 -4.84 18.30 -6.74
N ARG A 149 -3.60 17.81 -6.57
CA ARG A 149 -3.05 16.66 -7.31
C ARG A 149 -2.21 15.79 -6.39
N THR A 150 -2.29 14.47 -6.56
CA THR A 150 -1.42 13.51 -5.88
C THR A 150 -0.66 12.68 -6.90
N ILE A 151 0.67 12.62 -6.74
CA ILE A 151 1.59 11.91 -7.63
C ILE A 151 2.27 10.81 -6.82
N LEU A 152 2.23 9.58 -7.33
CA LEU A 152 3.09 8.50 -6.81
C LEU A 152 4.48 8.62 -7.41
N HIS A 153 5.51 8.47 -6.60
CA HIS A 153 6.90 8.57 -7.03
C HIS A 153 7.75 7.48 -6.40
N GLY A 154 8.62 6.84 -7.17
CA GLY A 154 9.59 5.89 -6.64
C GLY A 154 10.64 5.53 -7.68
N GLN A 155 11.78 5.01 -7.23
CA GLN A 155 12.87 4.57 -8.11
C GLN A 155 13.24 3.12 -7.82
N SER A 156 13.69 2.37 -8.84
CA SER A 156 14.10 0.96 -8.71
C SER A 156 12.97 0.11 -8.10
N TRP A 157 13.22 -0.63 -7.02
CA TRP A 157 12.18 -1.36 -6.30
C TRP A 157 11.01 -0.45 -5.84
N GLY A 158 11.30 0.80 -5.45
CA GLY A 158 10.28 1.78 -5.08
C GLY A 158 9.37 2.17 -6.25
N ALA A 159 9.87 2.11 -7.49
CA ALA A 159 9.03 2.30 -8.68
C ALA A 159 7.98 1.17 -8.81
N GLY A 160 8.37 -0.06 -8.48
CA GLY A 160 7.44 -1.20 -8.42
C GLY A 160 6.38 -1.02 -7.33
N VAL A 161 6.74 -0.47 -6.17
CA VAL A 161 5.79 -0.11 -5.10
C VAL A 161 4.82 0.98 -5.56
N ALA A 162 5.33 2.06 -6.17
CA ALA A 162 4.51 3.13 -6.70
C ALA A 162 3.54 2.64 -7.78
N ALA A 163 4.01 1.82 -8.72
CA ALA A 163 3.16 1.21 -9.75
C ALA A 163 2.09 0.29 -9.14
N MET A 164 2.46 -0.53 -8.14
CA MET A 164 1.50 -1.37 -7.41
C MET A 164 0.46 -0.55 -6.65
N GLY A 165 0.85 0.58 -6.05
CA GLY A 165 -0.09 1.50 -5.41
C GLY A 165 -1.09 2.09 -6.41
N ALA A 166 -0.63 2.46 -7.60
CA ALA A 166 -1.51 2.94 -8.67
C ALA A 166 -2.48 1.84 -9.16
N ASP A 167 -2.02 0.59 -9.30
CA ASP A 167 -2.88 -0.55 -9.67
C ASP A 167 -3.93 -0.83 -8.59
N MET A 168 -3.52 -0.90 -7.32
CA MET A 168 -4.40 -1.27 -6.21
C MET A 168 -5.41 -0.18 -5.86
N PHE A 169 -5.05 1.10 -6.00
CA PHE A 169 -5.83 2.22 -5.46
C PHE A 169 -6.17 3.30 -6.49
N GLY A 170 -5.63 3.22 -7.71
CA GLY A 170 -5.93 4.16 -8.80
C GLY A 170 -7.24 3.88 -9.54
N HIS A 171 -7.83 2.70 -9.34
CA HIS A 171 -9.06 2.27 -10.01
C HIS A 171 -10.27 2.32 -9.06
N GLY A 172 -11.34 3.00 -9.48
CA GLY A 172 -12.63 3.04 -8.78
C GLY A 172 -13.59 4.10 -9.33
N ALA A 173 -14.89 3.87 -9.18
CA ALA A 173 -15.95 4.82 -9.56
C ALA A 173 -16.05 6.05 -8.62
N VAL A 174 -15.13 6.18 -7.67
CA VAL A 174 -15.09 7.26 -6.69
C VAL A 174 -14.32 8.43 -7.30
N SER A 175 -15.05 9.52 -7.55
CA SER A 175 -14.49 10.81 -7.90
C SER A 175 -14.31 11.64 -6.63
N PRO A 176 -13.15 12.30 -6.41
CA PRO A 176 -11.95 12.28 -7.27
C PRO A 176 -11.08 11.03 -7.07
N ARG A 177 -10.26 10.70 -8.08
CA ARG A 177 -9.29 9.59 -8.00
C ARG A 177 -8.25 9.89 -6.91
N PRO A 178 -7.75 8.87 -6.18
CA PRO A 178 -6.69 9.07 -5.17
C PRO A 178 -5.36 9.58 -5.73
N TYR A 179 -5.04 9.22 -6.98
CA TYR A 179 -3.78 9.53 -7.65
C TYR A 179 -4.04 10.06 -9.07
N ASP A 180 -3.29 11.09 -9.45
CA ASP A 180 -3.39 11.75 -10.76
C ASP A 180 -2.29 11.34 -11.72
N ALA A 181 -1.13 10.91 -11.20
CA ALA A 181 0.02 10.50 -12.00
C ALA A 181 0.96 9.57 -11.21
N VAL A 182 1.85 8.92 -11.95
CA VAL A 182 2.95 8.12 -11.43
C VAL A 182 4.25 8.61 -12.10
N LEU A 183 5.30 8.84 -11.31
CA LEU A 183 6.64 9.27 -11.73
C LEU A 183 7.65 8.18 -11.30
N LEU A 184 8.23 7.45 -12.25
CA LEU A 184 9.06 6.26 -12.02
C LEU A 184 10.50 6.42 -12.52
#